data_AF-A0A444IT22-F1
#
_entry.id   AF-A0A444IT22-F1
#
_cell.length_a   1.000
_cell.length_b   1.000
_cell.length_c   1.000
_cell.angle_alpha   90.00
_cell.angle_beta   90.00
_cell.angle_gamma   90.00
#
_symmetry.space_group_name_H-M   'P 1'
#
loop_
_entity.id
_entity.type
_entity.pdbx_description
1 polymer ?
#
loop_
_entity_poly.entity_id
_entity_poly.type
_entity_poly.pdbx_seq_one_letter_code
_entity_poly.pdbx_strand_id
1 'polypeptide(L)' 'VLHARRQAMAYIRSKDIVAKLFDKISEQYTDRQGGYTRIVRTGVRSGDAAPMAIIELVGYEESAVQEVAVQEAE' A
#
# COMPACT_ATOMS: atom_id res chain seq x y z
N VAL A 1 -11.89 16.52 7.52
CA VAL A 1 -11.64 15.20 6.88
C VAL A 1 -12.52 14.92 5.66
N LEU A 2 -13.83 15.23 5.67
CA LEU A 2 -14.76 14.91 4.57
C LEU A 2 -14.32 15.41 3.19
N HIS A 3 -13.81 16.65 3.09
CA HIS A 3 -13.31 17.20 1.83
C HIS A 3 -12.15 16.36 1.25
N ALA A 4 -11.16 16.01 2.09
CA ALA A 4 -10.03 15.18 1.69
C ALA A 4 -10.45 13.76 1.25
N ARG A 5 -11.43 13.15 1.95
CA ARG A 5 -11.98 11.85 1.53
C ARG A 5 -12.64 11.92 0.14
N ARG A 6 -13.35 13.01 -0.18
CA ARG A 6 -13.93 13.21 -1.53
C ARG A 6 -12.84 13.37 -2.59
N GLN A 7 -11.77 14.09 -2.29
CA GLN A 7 -10.62 14.21 -3.20
C GLN A 7 -9.98 12.84 -3.44
N ALA A 8 -9.76 12.05 -2.40
CA ALA A 8 -9.20 10.70 -2.54
C ALA A 8 -10.10 9.76 -3.36
N MET A 9 -11.43 9.84 -3.20
CA MET A 9 -12.39 9.07 -3.99
C MET A 9 -12.41 9.44 -5.48
N ALA A 10 -11.91 10.62 -5.86
CA ALA A 10 -11.77 10.99 -7.27
C ALA A 10 -10.64 10.20 -7.97
N TYR A 11 -9.63 9.74 -7.21
CA TYR A 11 -8.48 8.98 -7.73
C TYR A 11 -8.61 7.47 -7.47
N ILE A 12 -9.05 7.10 -6.26
CA ILE A 12 -9.16 5.70 -5.82
C ILE A 12 -10.57 5.18 -6.14
N ARG A 13 -10.63 4.16 -6.99
CA ARG A 13 -11.90 3.60 -7.49
C ARG A 13 -12.69 2.79 -6.45
N SER A 14 -12.01 2.26 -5.42
CA SER A 14 -12.65 1.45 -4.36
C SER A 14 -12.89 2.26 -3.10
N LYS A 15 -14.14 2.25 -2.62
CA LYS A 15 -14.54 2.92 -1.37
C LYS A 15 -13.88 2.27 -0.15
N ASP A 16 -13.72 0.95 -0.17
CA ASP A 16 -13.13 0.20 0.94
C ASP A 16 -11.64 0.54 1.10
N ILE A 17 -10.94 0.75 -0.01
CA ILE A 17 -9.53 1.22 0.02
C ILE A 17 -9.45 2.64 0.58
N VAL A 18 -10.36 3.53 0.19
CA VAL A 18 -10.40 4.89 0.76
C VAL A 18 -10.70 4.83 2.25
N ALA A 19 -11.60 3.95 2.71
CA ALA A 19 -11.82 3.75 4.13
C ALA A 19 -10.54 3.29 4.84
N LYS A 20 -9.91 2.20 4.35
CA LYS A 20 -8.65 1.69 4.90
C LYS A 20 -7.54 2.76 4.96
N LEU A 21 -7.45 3.63 3.95
CA LEU A 21 -6.47 4.71 3.88
C LEU A 21 -6.63 5.69 5.05
N PHE A 22 -7.86 6.13 5.32
CA PHE A 22 -8.12 7.14 6.33
C PHE A 22 -8.30 6.58 7.74
N ASP A 23 -8.63 5.29 7.87
CA ASP A 23 -8.98 4.69 9.16
C ASP A 23 -7.83 3.85 9.74
N LYS A 24 -6.96 3.23 8.91
CA LYS A 24 -5.83 2.41 9.39
C LYS A 24 -4.47 3.00 9.01
N ILE A 25 -4.31 3.35 7.73
CA ILE A 25 -3.02 3.79 7.18
C ILE A 25 -2.64 5.16 7.72
N SER A 26 -3.59 6.10 7.83
CA SER A 26 -3.37 7.44 8.39
C SER A 26 -2.68 7.41 9.76
N GLU A 27 -3.15 6.53 10.66
CA GLU A 27 -2.61 6.38 12.02
C GLU A 27 -1.15 5.91 11.98
N GLN A 28 -0.84 4.92 11.13
CA GLN A 28 0.51 4.35 10.99
C GLN A 28 1.57 5.37 10.53
N TYR A 29 1.15 6.42 9.82
CA TYR A 29 2.08 7.41 9.25
C TYR A 29 1.99 8.78 9.93
N THR A 30 1.32 8.90 11.08
CA THR A 30 1.10 10.18 11.78
C THR A 30 2.41 10.93 12.06
N ASP A 31 3.46 10.23 12.47
CA ASP A 31 4.75 10.82 12.84
C ASP A 31 5.70 11.03 11.65
N ARG A 32 5.31 10.59 10.44
CA ARG A 32 6.17 10.62 9.25
C ARG A 32 5.87 11.83 8.38
N GLN A 33 6.85 12.71 8.24
CA GLN A 33 6.77 13.89 7.37
C GLN A 33 7.35 13.63 5.97
N GLY A 34 6.66 12.78 5.19
CA GLY A 34 7.02 12.47 3.80
C GLY A 34 7.77 11.15 3.60
N GLY A 35 7.93 10.75 2.33
CA GLY A 35 8.54 9.47 1.97
C GLY A 35 7.74 8.26 2.47
N TYR A 36 6.49 8.14 2.02
CA TYR A 36 5.57 7.06 2.43
C TYR A 36 5.73 5.77 1.63
N THR A 37 6.42 5.84 0.49
CA THR A 37 6.66 4.71 -0.41
C THR A 37 8.14 4.41 -0.51
N ARG A 38 8.45 3.14 -0.77
CA ARG A 38 9.78 2.62 -1.10
C ARG A 38 9.69 1.90 -2.44
N ILE A 39 10.71 2.11 -3.28
CA ILE A 39 10.84 1.41 -4.56
C ILE A 39 12.08 0.54 -4.50
N VAL A 40 11.91 -0.76 -4.67
CA VAL A 40 13.00 -1.74 -4.75
C VAL A 40 13.12 -2.18 -6.20
N ARG A 41 14.24 -1.86 -6.84
CA ARG A 41 14.52 -2.32 -8.21
C ARG A 41 14.72 -3.83 -8.19
N THR A 42 14.10 -4.52 -9.12
CA THR A 42 14.27 -5.96 -9.31
C THR A 42 14.97 -6.23 -10.64
N GLY A 43 14.99 -7.48 -11.07
CA GLY A 43 15.56 -7.87 -12.35
C GLY A 43 14.73 -7.40 -13.55
N VAL A 44 15.03 -7.98 -14.70
CA VAL A 44 14.26 -7.77 -15.92
C VAL A 44 13.15 -8.81 -16.04
N ARG A 45 12.02 -8.43 -16.63
CA ARG A 45 10.94 -9.34 -16.94
C ARG A 45 11.36 -10.29 -18.07
N SER A 46 11.06 -11.57 -17.89
CA SER A 46 11.31 -12.59 -18.92
C SER A 46 10.40 -12.36 -20.13
N GLY A 47 10.97 -12.42 -21.34
CA GLY A 47 10.27 -12.24 -22.60
C GLY A 47 10.55 -10.89 -23.28
N ASP A 48 10.43 -9.78 -22.56
CA ASP A 48 10.60 -8.43 -23.11
C ASP A 48 11.76 -7.62 -22.48
N ALA A 49 12.48 -8.23 -21.54
CA ALA A 49 13.59 -7.60 -20.81
C ALA A 49 13.22 -6.25 -20.15
N ALA A 50 11.94 -6.03 -19.84
CA ALA A 50 11.50 -4.78 -19.22
C ALA A 50 12.06 -4.68 -17.78
N PRO A 51 12.63 -3.53 -17.38
CA PRO A 51 13.13 -3.33 -16.02
C PRO A 51 11.96 -3.30 -15.03
N MET A 52 12.01 -4.15 -14.02
CA MET A 52 10.95 -4.26 -13.02
C MET A 52 11.35 -3.60 -11.70
N ALA A 53 10.35 -3.26 -10.91
CA ALA A 53 10.51 -2.79 -9.54
C ALA A 53 9.28 -3.16 -8.71
N ILE A 54 9.49 -3.34 -7.42
CA ILE A 54 8.43 -3.50 -6.42
C ILE A 54 8.26 -2.16 -5.72
N ILE A 55 7.02 -1.70 -5.59
CA ILE A 55 6.67 -0.50 -4.83
C ILE A 55 5.88 -0.91 -3.58
N GLU A 56 6.31 -0.40 -2.44
CA GLU A 56 5.76 -0.76 -1.13
C GLU A 56 5.54 0.49 -0.28
N LEU A 57 4.68 0.35 0.73
CA LEU A 57 4.57 1.33 1.80
C LEU A 57 5.69 1.11 2.82
N VAL A 58 6.20 2.19 3.42
CA VAL A 58 7.31 2.10 4.36
C VAL A 58 6.87 1.49 5.69
N GLY A 59 7.50 0.39 6.11
CA GLY A 59 7.07 -0.36 7.31
C GLY A 59 6.02 -1.42 7.02
N TYR A 60 5.72 -1.68 5.74
CA TYR A 60 5.05 -2.90 5.34
C TYR A 60 5.97 -4.10 5.61
N GLU A 61 5.49 -5.02 6.45
CA GLU A 61 6.14 -6.29 6.79
C GLU A 61 5.34 -7.43 6.16
N GLU A 62 5.99 -8.26 5.34
CA GLU A 62 5.32 -9.34 4.59
C GLU A 62 4.88 -10.51 5.51
N SER A 63 5.59 -10.73 6.61
CA SER A 63 5.30 -11.76 7.61
C SER A 63 3.90 -11.62 8.23
N ALA A 64 3.48 -10.39 8.52
CA ALA A 64 2.17 -10.10 9.11
C ALA A 64 1.00 -10.42 8.16
N VAL A 65 1.23 -10.41 6.84
CA VAL A 65 0.18 -10.73 5.85
C VAL A 65 0.04 -12.23 5.66
N GLN A 66 1.15 -12.98 5.76
CA GLN A 66 1.13 -14.44 5.73
C GLN A 66 0.40 -15.02 6.93
N GLU A 67 0.60 -14.47 8.14
CA GLU A 67 -0.10 -14.93 9.35
C GLU A 67 -1.62 -14.76 9.26
N VAL A 68 -2.10 -13.63 8.71
CA VAL A 68 -3.55 -13.37 8.55
C VAL A 68 -4.16 -14.28 7.47
N ALA A 69 -3.46 -14.50 6.35
CA ALA A 69 -3.95 -15.39 5.29
C ALA A 69 -3.97 -16.86 5.73
N VAL A 70 -3.08 -17.29 6.62
CA VAL A 70 -3.08 -18.64 7.21
C VAL A 70 -4.24 -18.80 8.20
N GLN A 71 -4.54 -17.76 8.99
CA GLN A 71 -5.66 -17.77 9.96
C GLN A 71 -7.05 -17.73 9.30
N GLU A 72 -7.21 -17.10 8.14
CA GLU A 72 -8.50 -17.08 7.41
C GLU A 72 -8.79 -18.39 6.66
N ALA A 73 -7.77 -19.24 6.48
CA ALA A 73 -7.88 -20.54 5.80
C ALA A 73 -8.10 -21.72 6.76
N GLU A 74 -8.00 -21.50 8.08
CA GLU A 74 -8.31 -22.45 9.16
C GLU A 74 -9.74 -22.22 9.68
#